data_AF-A0A921AZK0-F1
#
_entry.id   AF-A0A921AZK0-F1
#
_cell.length_a   1.000
_cell.length_b   1.000
_cell.length_c   1.000
_cell.angle_alpha   90.00
_cell.angle_beta   90.00
_cell.angle_gamma   90.00
#
_symmetry.space_group_name_H-M   'P 1'
#
loop_
_entity.id
_entity.type
_entity.pdbx_description
1 polymer ?
#
loop_
_entity_poly.entity_id
_entity_poly.type
_entity_poly.pdbx_seq_one_letter_code
_entity_poly.pdbx_strand_id
1 'polypeptide(L)'
;MKRVCLYCVLLWAAVACAPGDNKYSERDFVGIWVEPVPGMAGVQGIALEEDGAAHSVNMATLRYETWKYEKGRLELQYMILGESDTAQNEKKS
;
A
#
# COMPACT_ATOMS: atom_id res chain seq x y z
N MET A 1 36.71 37.37 -19.71
CA MET A 1 36.14 36.16 -20.34
C MET A 1 36.57 34.88 -19.62
N LYS A 2 36.31 34.73 -18.31
CA LYS A 2 36.63 33.50 -17.53
C LYS A 2 35.58 33.14 -16.45
N ARG A 3 34.47 33.89 -16.36
CA ARG A 3 33.43 33.69 -15.34
C ARG A 3 32.14 33.07 -15.88
N VAL A 4 32.01 32.96 -17.21
CA VAL A 4 30.81 32.43 -17.88
C VAL A 4 30.85 30.90 -17.96
N CYS A 5 32.03 30.27 -18.08
CA CYS A 5 32.16 28.81 -18.15
C CYS A 5 31.92 28.08 -16.83
N LEU A 6 31.90 28.76 -15.68
CA LEU A 6 31.72 28.11 -14.37
C LEU A 6 30.25 27.86 -14.01
N TYR A 7 29.31 28.61 -14.59
CA TYR A 7 27.88 28.43 -14.31
C TYR A 7 27.25 27.30 -15.14
N CYS A 8 27.80 26.98 -16.30
CA CYS A 8 27.26 25.94 -17.18
C CYS A 8 27.51 24.51 -16.66
N VAL A 9 28.51 24.30 -15.79
CA VAL A 9 28.85 22.97 -15.25
C VAL A 9 28.00 22.60 -14.02
N LEU A 10 27.50 23.60 -13.28
CA LEU A 10 26.68 23.35 -12.08
C LEU A 10 25.22 22.98 -12.37
N LEU A 11 24.73 23.22 -13.59
CA LEU A 11 23.35 22.91 -13.99
C LEU A 11 23.13 21.46 -14.45
N TRP A 12 24.19 20.65 -14.57
CA TRP A 12 24.09 19.26 -15.05
C TRP A 12 24.04 18.20 -13.93
N ALA A 13 24.27 18.57 -12.67
CA ALA A 13 24.31 17.62 -11.56
C ALA A 13 22.95 17.33 -10.90
N ALA A 14 21.86 17.96 -11.34
CA ALA A 14 20.54 17.80 -10.71
C ALA A 14 19.64 16.74 -11.38
N VAL A 15 20.09 16.06 -12.44
CA VAL A 15 19.24 15.14 -13.24
C VAL A 15 19.56 13.67 -12.95
N ALA A 16 19.58 13.27 -11.68
CA ALA A 16 19.73 11.86 -11.31
C ALA A 16 18.93 11.53 -10.05
N CYS A 17 17.64 11.79 -10.07
CA CYS A 17 16.67 11.04 -9.27
C CYS A 17 15.31 11.13 -9.97
N ALA A 18 15.13 10.32 -11.02
CA ALA A 18 13.78 10.03 -11.50
C ALA A 18 13.12 9.15 -10.42
N PRO A 19 12.05 9.62 -9.74
CA PRO A 19 11.28 8.74 -8.88
C PRO A 19 10.76 7.60 -9.76
N GLY A 20 10.97 6.34 -9.35
CA GLY A 20 10.55 5.18 -10.12
C GLY A 20 9.07 5.29 -10.48
N ASP A 21 8.76 5.19 -11.77
CA ASP A 21 7.41 5.33 -12.30
C ASP A 21 6.51 4.24 -11.71
N ASN A 22 5.73 4.60 -10.71
CA ASN A 22 4.76 3.71 -10.09
C ASN A 22 3.49 3.75 -10.95
N LYS A 23 3.12 2.61 -11.56
CA LYS A 23 1.96 2.51 -12.48
C LYS A 23 0.64 2.90 -11.82
N TYR A 24 0.54 2.72 -10.51
CA TYR A 24 -0.66 2.96 -9.72
C TYR A 24 -0.39 4.03 -8.65
N SER A 25 -1.47 4.59 -8.13
CA SER A 25 -1.54 5.54 -7.02
C SER A 25 -2.43 4.98 -5.91
N GLU A 26 -2.35 5.52 -4.69
CA GLU A 26 -3.21 5.09 -3.56
C GLU A 26 -4.70 5.11 -3.92
N ARG A 27 -5.15 6.13 -4.66
CA ARG A 27 -6.56 6.27 -5.07
C ARG A 27 -7.06 5.12 -5.93
N ASP A 28 -6.17 4.40 -6.62
CA ASP A 28 -6.55 3.25 -7.46
C ASP A 28 -6.94 2.02 -6.61
N PHE A 29 -6.63 2.03 -5.32
CA PHE A 29 -6.93 0.94 -4.39
C PHE A 29 -8.11 1.23 -3.46
N VAL A 30 -8.52 2.49 -3.31
CA VAL A 30 -9.67 2.88 -2.47
C VAL A 30 -10.94 2.18 -2.97
N GLY A 31 -11.67 1.55 -2.06
CA GLY A 31 -12.93 0.87 -2.36
C GLY A 31 -13.09 -0.47 -1.66
N ILE A 32 -14.11 -1.22 -2.08
CA ILE A 32 -14.48 -2.53 -1.52
C ILE A 32 -14.06 -3.63 -2.49
N TRP A 33 -13.14 -4.49 -2.05
CA TRP A 33 -12.61 -5.62 -2.81
C TRP A 33 -13.14 -6.91 -2.20
N VAL A 34 -13.97 -7.64 -2.96
CA VAL A 34 -14.64 -8.85 -2.48
C VAL A 34 -14.40 -10.05 -3.39
N GLU A 35 -14.41 -11.22 -2.79
CA GLU A 35 -14.39 -12.53 -3.45
C GLU A 35 -15.53 -13.42 -2.92
N PRO A 36 -15.98 -14.43 -3.68
CA PRO A 36 -16.92 -15.43 -3.18
C PRO A 36 -16.33 -16.25 -2.03
N VAL A 37 -17.17 -16.66 -1.07
CA VAL A 37 -16.73 -17.56 0.00
C VAL A 37 -16.62 -18.99 -0.54
N PRO A 38 -15.47 -19.67 -0.43
CA PRO A 38 -15.32 -21.03 -0.94
C PRO A 38 -16.32 -22.01 -0.31
N GLY A 39 -17.12 -22.67 -1.15
CA GLY A 39 -18.07 -23.71 -0.70
C GLY A 39 -19.31 -23.20 0.01
N MET A 40 -19.55 -21.88 0.08
CA MET A 40 -20.74 -21.29 0.71
C MET A 40 -21.32 -20.17 -0.17
N ALA A 41 -22.60 -19.87 0.01
CA ALA A 41 -23.19 -18.67 -0.58
C ALA A 41 -22.72 -17.43 0.20
N GLY A 42 -22.28 -16.39 -0.52
CA GLY A 42 -21.85 -15.12 0.07
C GLY A 42 -20.52 -14.61 -0.48
N VAL A 43 -20.08 -13.47 0.03
CA VAL A 43 -18.81 -12.83 -0.32
C VAL A 43 -18.04 -12.43 0.93
N GLN A 44 -16.72 -12.42 0.84
CA GLN A 44 -15.78 -11.93 1.85
C GLN A 44 -14.80 -10.95 1.21
N GLY A 45 -14.14 -10.10 1.99
CA GLY A 45 -13.20 -9.14 1.41
C GLY A 45 -12.64 -8.10 2.36
N ILE A 46 -12.18 -6.99 1.76
CA ILE A 46 -11.56 -5.85 2.44
C ILE A 46 -12.10 -4.54 1.87
N ALA A 47 -12.37 -3.57 2.74
CA ALA A 47 -12.60 -2.18 2.39
C ALA A 47 -11.32 -1.37 2.68
N LEU A 48 -10.89 -0.57 1.71
CA LEU A 48 -9.73 0.32 1.78
C LEU A 48 -10.23 1.77 1.69
N GLU A 49 -10.16 2.52 2.78
CA GLU A 49 -10.67 3.89 2.87
C GLU A 49 -9.62 4.93 2.51
N GLU A 50 -10.03 6.12 2.05
CA GLU A 50 -9.12 7.19 1.61
C GLU A 50 -8.12 7.66 2.70
N ASP A 51 -8.48 7.49 3.98
CA ASP A 51 -7.67 7.90 5.13
C ASP A 51 -6.64 6.85 5.57
N GLY A 52 -6.55 5.73 4.85
CA GLY A 52 -5.67 4.61 5.19
C GLY A 52 -6.28 3.61 6.18
N ALA A 53 -7.54 3.80 6.60
CA ALA A 53 -8.26 2.79 7.37
C ALA A 53 -8.63 1.58 6.48
N ALA A 54 -8.53 0.38 7.04
CA ALA A 54 -8.95 -0.84 6.37
C ALA A 54 -9.95 -1.62 7.23
N HIS A 55 -10.94 -2.25 6.60
CA HIS A 55 -11.96 -3.02 7.30
C HIS A 55 -12.22 -4.37 6.63
N SER A 56 -12.43 -5.40 7.43
CA SER A 56 -12.86 -6.71 6.92
C SER A 56 -14.33 -6.69 6.51
N VAL A 57 -14.62 -7.29 5.36
CA VAL A 57 -15.99 -7.46 4.84
C VAL A 57 -16.41 -8.91 5.06
N ASN A 58 -17.45 -9.13 5.87
CA ASN A 58 -18.04 -10.44 6.18
C ASN A 58 -17.05 -11.51 6.71
N MET A 59 -16.02 -11.11 7.47
CA MET A 59 -15.07 -12.03 8.10
C MET A 59 -15.10 -11.90 9.62
N ALA A 60 -15.02 -13.04 10.32
CA ALA A 60 -15.02 -13.09 11.79
C ALA A 60 -13.62 -13.20 12.41
N THR A 61 -12.68 -13.86 11.71
CA THR A 61 -11.34 -14.19 12.26
C THR A 61 -10.30 -13.15 11.86
N LEU A 62 -10.26 -12.74 10.60
CA LEU A 62 -9.28 -11.77 10.10
C LEU A 62 -9.86 -10.36 10.18
N ARG A 63 -9.21 -9.45 10.91
CA ARG A 63 -9.56 -8.02 11.03
C ARG A 63 -8.46 -7.17 10.40
N TYR A 64 -8.73 -6.52 9.27
CA TYR A 64 -7.86 -5.46 8.77
C TYR A 64 -8.00 -4.18 9.61
N GLU A 65 -6.92 -3.43 9.73
CA GLU A 65 -6.87 -2.20 10.53
C GLU A 65 -6.44 -0.99 9.69
N THR A 66 -5.31 -1.10 8.98
CA THR A 66 -4.79 0.00 8.15
C THR A 66 -4.18 -0.53 6.85
N TRP A 67 -4.06 0.35 5.86
CA TRP A 67 -3.42 0.07 4.59
C TRP A 67 -2.58 1.26 4.10
N LYS A 68 -1.64 0.98 3.20
CA LYS A 68 -0.82 1.99 2.52
C LYS A 68 -0.31 1.48 1.18
N TYR A 69 -0.17 2.35 0.18
CA TYR A 69 0.50 1.99 -1.08
C TYR A 69 1.78 2.81 -1.30
N GLU A 70 2.94 2.17 -1.15
CA GLU A 70 4.25 2.81 -1.32
C GLU A 70 5.21 1.97 -2.15
N LYS A 71 5.95 2.63 -3.04
CA LYS A 71 7.03 2.02 -3.84
C LYS A 71 6.59 0.73 -4.56
N GLY A 72 5.37 0.75 -5.10
CA GLY A 72 4.80 -0.36 -5.85
C GLY A 72 4.13 -1.44 -5.00
N ARG A 73 4.06 -1.28 -3.68
CA ARG A 73 3.54 -2.31 -2.75
C ARG A 73 2.35 -1.80 -1.96
N LEU A 74 1.32 -2.66 -1.87
CA LEU A 74 0.21 -2.50 -0.96
C LEU A 74 0.56 -3.18 0.36
N GLU A 75 0.71 -2.42 1.43
CA GLU A 75 1.00 -2.90 2.78
C GLU A 75 -0.29 -2.86 3.61
N LEU A 76 -0.62 -3.98 4.27
CA LEU A 76 -1.83 -4.14 5.09
C LEU A 76 -1.44 -4.49 6.52
N GLN A 77 -2.06 -3.83 7.50
CA GLN A 77 -2.01 -4.23 8.90
C GLN A 77 -3.31 -4.93 9.28
N TYR A 78 -3.19 -6.03 10.02
CA TYR A 78 -4.33 -6.86 10.40
C TYR A 78 -4.06 -7.59 11.72
N MET A 79 -5.15 -8.07 12.32
CA MET A 79 -5.18 -8.91 13.50
C MET A 79 -5.97 -10.19 13.22
N ILE A 80 -5.51 -11.31 13.77
CA ILE A 80 -6.23 -12.58 13.77
C ILE A 80 -6.90 -12.73 15.14
N LEU A 81 -8.23 -12.78 15.14
CA LEU A 81 -9.05 -12.92 16.33
C LEU A 81 -9.26 -14.40 16.64
N GLY A 82 -9.14 -14.79 17.91
CA GLY A 82 -9.35 -16.18 18.36
C GLY A 82 -8.07 -17.02 18.50
N GLU A 83 -6.90 -16.44 18.21
CA GLU A 83 -5.59 -16.95 18.62
C GLU A 83 -5.11 -16.11 19.81
N SER A 84 -4.35 -16.69 20.76
CA SER A 84 -3.85 -15.97 21.94
C SER A 84 -2.80 -14.93 21.54
N ASP A 85 -3.22 -13.72 21.17
CA ASP A 85 -2.49 -12.42 21.03
C ASP A 85 -1.01 -12.43 20.56
N THR A 86 -0.52 -13.46 19.87
CA THR A 86 0.88 -13.59 19.44
C THR A 86 0.99 -13.98 17.98
N ALA A 87 0.61 -13.08 17.08
CA ALA A 87 1.00 -13.14 15.68
C ALA A 87 1.14 -11.73 15.09
N GLN A 88 2.01 -10.93 15.71
CA GLN A 88 2.41 -9.63 15.19
C GLN A 88 3.56 -9.84 14.19
N ASN A 89 3.36 -9.39 12.94
CA ASN A 89 4.40 -9.20 11.92
C ASN A 89 5.05 -10.45 11.29
N GLU A 90 4.27 -11.32 10.65
CA GLU A 90 4.84 -12.27 9.67
C GLU A 90 3.97 -12.35 8.42
N LYS A 91 4.19 -11.42 7.49
CA LYS A 91 4.20 -11.63 6.03
C LYS A 91 4.47 -10.31 5.31
N LYS A 92 5.68 -9.81 5.53
CA LYS A 92 6.35 -8.94 4.56
C LYS A 92 7.08 -9.87 3.60
N SER A 93 6.48 -10.16 2.45
CA SER A 93 7.18 -10.76 1.31
C SER A 93 6.92 -9.90 0.07
#